data_AF-A0A5C5E5C2-F1
#
_entry.id   AF-A0A5C5E5C2-F1
#
_cell.length_a   1.000
_cell.length_b   1.000
_cell.length_c   1.000
_cell.angle_alpha   90.00
_cell.angle_beta   90.00
_cell.angle_gamma   90.00
#
_symmetry.space_group_name_H-M   'P 1'
#
loop_
_entity.id
_entity.type
_entity.pdbx_description
1 polymer ?
#
loop_
_entity_poly.entity_id
_entity_poly.type
_entity_poly.pdbx_seq_one_letter_code
_entity_poly.pdbx_strand_id
1 'polypeptide(L)'
;MELKKTLSTATLLLASTFVLAACGGADTETETESSAAASSEVVVESSSEATSEAAAELKDGTYTLVEKNFDTRGWKTEFSITVVDGKITESTFDNVNEAGAKKSEDAAYQENMVAKAGVGPADYFPQLNNQLIETQDPEAVEVVTGATHSSDTFKEYAPMLVAAAEAGDTTTIEIDNVVEE
;
A
#
# COMPACT_ATOMS: atom_id res chain seq x y z
N MET A 1 -47.08 5.79 -20.46
CA MET A 1 -46.33 5.92 -19.20
C MET A 1 -44.87 6.04 -19.62
N GLU A 2 -44.37 7.17 -20.09
CA GLU A 2 -44.69 8.59 -19.80
C GLU A 2 -44.36 9.03 -18.37
N LEU A 3 -43.53 10.09 -18.28
CA LEU A 3 -43.15 10.90 -17.11
C LEU A 3 -42.16 10.23 -16.11
N LYS A 4 -41.15 10.92 -15.52
CA LYS A 4 -40.71 12.33 -15.68
C LYS A 4 -39.23 12.52 -15.25
N LYS A 5 -38.54 13.53 -15.81
CA LYS A 5 -37.27 14.07 -15.28
C LYS A 5 -37.48 14.90 -14.01
N THR A 6 -36.45 15.00 -13.18
CA THR A 6 -36.24 16.10 -12.21
C THR A 6 -34.82 16.64 -12.31
N LEU A 7 -34.69 17.94 -12.62
CA LEU A 7 -33.49 18.73 -12.32
C LEU A 7 -33.62 19.31 -10.91
N SER A 8 -32.49 19.57 -10.25
CA SER A 8 -32.36 20.77 -9.42
C SER A 8 -30.90 21.21 -9.33
N THR A 9 -30.67 22.51 -9.43
CA THR A 9 -29.34 23.16 -9.39
C THR A 9 -29.27 24.09 -8.18
N ALA A 10 -28.13 24.13 -7.50
CA ALA A 10 -27.85 25.15 -6.50
C ALA A 10 -26.38 25.59 -6.60
N THR A 11 -26.14 26.71 -7.28
CA THR A 11 -24.84 27.40 -7.27
C THR A 11 -24.76 28.25 -6.00
N LEU A 12 -23.67 28.13 -5.22
CA LEU A 12 -23.31 29.11 -4.21
C LEU A 12 -21.90 29.66 -4.50
N LEU A 13 -21.80 30.98 -4.55
CA LEU A 13 -20.61 31.69 -5.02
C LEU A 13 -20.24 32.74 -3.98
N LEU A 14 -19.27 32.42 -3.11
CA LEU A 14 -18.74 33.33 -2.10
C LEU A 14 -17.24 33.52 -2.32
N ALA A 15 -16.86 34.66 -2.90
CA ALA A 15 -15.49 35.15 -2.89
C ALA A 15 -15.31 36.09 -1.68
N SER A 16 -14.18 36.01 -0.98
CA SER A 16 -13.84 36.93 0.12
C SER A 16 -12.33 37.02 0.33
N THR A 17 -11.68 37.83 -0.51
CA THR A 17 -10.29 38.25 -0.31
C THR A 17 -10.22 39.30 0.80
N PHE A 18 -9.58 38.98 1.93
CA PHE A 18 -9.24 39.97 2.94
C PHE A 18 -7.79 40.44 2.79
N VAL A 19 -7.62 41.67 2.29
CA VAL A 19 -6.39 42.44 2.46
C VAL A 19 -6.58 43.33 3.68
N LEU A 20 -5.76 43.12 4.72
CA LEU A 20 -5.76 43.97 5.92
C LEU A 20 -4.63 45.00 5.82
N ALA A 21 -4.99 46.28 5.86
CA ALA A 21 -4.05 47.39 5.81
C ALA A 21 -4.49 48.54 6.73
N ALA A 22 -4.02 48.53 7.98
CA ALA A 22 -4.09 49.60 8.98
C ALA A 22 -3.34 49.17 10.26
N CYS A 23 -2.64 50.02 11.02
CA CYS A 23 -2.15 51.39 10.75
C CYS A 23 -1.11 51.81 11.82
N GLY A 24 -0.06 52.55 11.41
CA GLY A 24 0.59 53.57 12.26
C GLY A 24 1.95 53.22 12.88
N GLY A 25 2.89 54.18 12.84
CA GLY A 25 4.05 54.21 13.74
C GLY A 25 5.46 54.23 13.10
N ALA A 26 5.80 55.33 12.42
CA ALA A 26 7.15 55.92 12.27
C ALA A 26 8.42 55.01 12.33
N ASP A 27 9.09 54.94 11.16
CA ASP A 27 10.55 55.06 10.97
C ASP A 27 11.54 53.93 11.37
N THR A 28 12.04 53.29 10.30
CA THR A 28 13.43 52.80 10.10
C THR A 28 13.81 51.45 10.71
N GLU A 29 14.16 50.51 9.82
CA GLU A 29 14.48 49.10 10.11
C GLU A 29 15.95 48.92 10.50
N THR A 30 16.26 48.04 11.48
CA THR A 30 17.60 47.47 11.70
C THR A 30 17.51 46.11 12.40
N GLU A 31 18.07 45.08 11.75
CA GLU A 31 18.57 43.78 12.27
C GLU A 31 17.71 42.88 13.21
N THR A 32 17.44 41.67 12.70
CA THR A 32 17.95 40.37 13.22
C THR A 32 17.56 39.86 14.64
N GLU A 33 16.70 38.83 14.62
CA GLU A 33 16.60 37.66 15.54
C GLU A 33 16.16 37.74 17.03
N SER A 34 15.18 36.87 17.32
CA SER A 34 15.06 35.96 18.50
C SER A 34 14.47 36.43 19.86
N SER A 35 13.49 35.63 20.30
CA SER A 35 13.12 35.31 21.70
C SER A 35 12.45 36.38 22.60
N ALA A 36 11.53 36.03 23.52
CA ALA A 36 10.77 34.78 23.72
C ALA A 36 9.57 34.97 24.70
N ALA A 37 8.66 33.98 24.69
CA ALA A 37 7.68 33.64 25.74
C ALA A 37 6.50 34.62 25.99
N ALA A 38 5.33 34.20 26.50
CA ALA A 38 4.92 32.86 26.99
C ALA A 38 3.41 32.58 26.75
N SER A 39 3.05 31.28 26.67
CA SER A 39 2.02 30.57 27.48
C SER A 39 0.56 31.12 27.49
N SER A 40 -0.51 30.32 27.32
CA SER A 40 -0.73 28.85 27.23
C SER A 40 -2.16 28.57 26.68
N GLU A 41 -2.75 27.37 26.54
CA GLU A 41 -2.48 26.00 27.02
C GLU A 41 -2.98 24.94 25.97
N VAL A 42 -3.33 23.72 26.40
CA VAL A 42 -3.94 22.58 25.65
C VAL A 42 -5.30 22.18 26.27
N VAL A 43 -6.14 21.24 25.82
CA VAL A 43 -6.11 20.06 24.89
C VAL A 43 -7.46 20.03 24.11
N VAL A 44 -7.83 19.10 23.19
CA VAL A 44 -7.44 17.71 22.83
C VAL A 44 -7.15 17.60 21.32
N GLU A 45 -6.42 16.63 20.75
CA GLU A 45 -5.99 15.26 21.10
C GLU A 45 -6.92 14.11 20.66
N SER A 46 -6.43 13.35 19.66
CA SER A 46 -6.69 11.92 19.49
C SER A 46 -5.41 11.28 18.95
N SER A 47 -4.30 11.44 19.68
CA SER A 47 -3.04 10.79 19.33
C SER A 47 -3.16 9.28 19.55
N SER A 48 -2.81 8.48 18.54
CA SER A 48 -2.52 7.06 18.72
C SER A 48 -1.02 6.86 18.53
N GLU A 49 -0.24 7.47 19.43
CA GLU A 49 1.21 7.34 19.48
C GLU A 49 1.62 5.90 19.84
N ALA A 50 1.78 5.07 18.81
CA ALA A 50 2.62 3.89 18.91
C ALA A 50 4.06 4.34 18.63
N THR A 51 4.94 4.21 19.63
CA THR A 51 6.36 4.54 19.49
C THR A 51 7.03 3.56 18.51
N SER A 52 7.01 3.90 17.23
CA SER A 52 7.84 3.21 16.24
C SER A 52 9.27 3.71 16.39
N GLU A 53 10.21 2.78 16.54
CA GLU A 53 11.57 2.96 16.07
C GLU A 53 11.52 3.38 14.57
N ALA A 54 12.46 4.20 14.12
CA ALA A 54 12.33 4.96 12.87
C ALA A 54 12.49 4.09 11.60
N ALA A 55 11.48 3.26 11.33
CA ALA A 55 11.19 2.76 10.00
C ALA A 55 11.10 3.95 9.03
N ALA A 56 11.64 3.78 7.83
CA ALA A 56 11.52 4.82 6.82
C ALA A 56 10.04 5.01 6.48
N GLU A 57 9.55 6.25 6.53
CA GLU A 57 8.16 6.56 6.22
C GLU A 57 7.85 6.08 4.80
N LEU A 58 7.08 5.00 4.65
CA LEU A 58 6.64 4.51 3.34
C LEU A 58 5.85 5.63 2.65
N LYS A 59 6.04 5.80 1.34
CA LYS A 59 5.32 6.82 0.57
C LYS A 59 4.00 6.24 0.08
N ASP A 60 2.94 7.05 0.18
CA ASP A 60 1.61 6.66 -0.26
C ASP A 60 1.58 6.42 -1.78
N GLY A 61 0.99 5.30 -2.19
CA GLY A 61 0.99 4.83 -3.58
C GLY A 61 0.72 3.34 -3.70
N THR A 62 0.69 2.84 -4.94
CA THR A 62 0.62 1.40 -5.23
C THR A 62 1.90 0.96 -5.91
N TYR A 63 2.58 0.00 -5.30
CA TYR A 63 3.87 -0.55 -5.74
C TYR A 63 3.62 -1.93 -6.32
N THR A 64 4.20 -2.25 -7.47
CA THR A 64 3.86 -3.46 -8.24
C THR A 64 5.11 -4.15 -8.77
N LEU A 65 5.14 -5.46 -8.63
CA LEU A 65 6.17 -6.37 -9.12
C LEU A 65 5.49 -7.47 -9.95
N VAL A 66 6.08 -7.79 -11.10
CA VAL A 66 5.61 -8.86 -11.99
C VAL A 66 6.77 -9.74 -12.44
N GLU A 67 6.54 -11.05 -12.44
CA GLU A 67 7.37 -11.97 -13.20
C GLU A 67 7.14 -11.78 -14.71
N LYS A 68 8.20 -11.98 -15.50
CA LYS A 68 8.19 -11.88 -16.96
C LYS A 68 7.84 -13.20 -17.64
N ASN A 69 8.28 -14.33 -17.07
CA ASN A 69 8.21 -15.65 -17.66
C ASN A 69 7.15 -16.49 -16.93
N PHE A 70 6.38 -17.31 -17.66
CA PHE A 70 5.48 -18.29 -17.07
C PHE A 70 6.25 -19.57 -16.70
N ASP A 71 5.91 -20.18 -15.57
CA ASP A 71 6.39 -21.49 -15.13
C ASP A 71 5.97 -22.61 -16.11
N THR A 72 6.55 -23.80 -15.94
CA THR A 72 6.21 -25.00 -16.74
C THR A 72 4.77 -25.50 -16.58
N ARG A 73 3.95 -24.82 -15.77
CA ARG A 73 2.52 -25.09 -15.53
C ARG A 73 1.63 -23.96 -16.06
N GLY A 74 2.21 -22.91 -16.69
CA GLY A 74 1.49 -21.79 -17.30
C GLY A 74 1.16 -20.63 -16.35
N TRP A 75 1.91 -20.44 -15.26
CA TRP A 75 1.66 -19.41 -14.24
C TRP A 75 2.88 -18.52 -13.98
N LYS A 76 2.65 -17.23 -13.69
CA LYS A 76 3.68 -16.29 -13.25
C LYS A 76 3.20 -15.50 -12.04
N THR A 77 4.10 -15.05 -11.17
CA THR A 77 3.76 -14.19 -10.03
C THR A 77 3.40 -12.77 -10.47
N GLU A 78 2.37 -12.22 -9.82
CA GLU A 78 2.12 -10.77 -9.76
C GLU A 78 1.88 -10.39 -8.30
N PHE A 79 2.49 -9.28 -7.87
CA PHE A 79 2.44 -8.83 -6.49
C PHE A 79 2.34 -7.31 -6.46
N SER A 80 1.30 -6.76 -5.83
CA SER A 80 1.25 -5.35 -5.45
C SER A 80 1.01 -5.15 -3.95
N ILE A 81 1.44 -3.98 -3.46
CA ILE A 81 1.01 -3.42 -2.17
C ILE A 81 0.49 -2.00 -2.37
N THR A 82 -0.52 -1.60 -1.58
CA THR A 82 -0.99 -0.22 -1.50
C THR A 82 -0.59 0.38 -0.15
N VAL A 83 0.06 1.53 -0.17
CA VAL A 83 0.44 2.31 1.00
C VAL A 83 -0.46 3.54 1.13
N VAL A 84 -1.00 3.77 2.33
CA VAL A 84 -1.80 4.95 2.70
C VAL A 84 -1.44 5.37 4.13
N ASP A 85 -1.31 6.68 4.37
CA ASP A 85 -0.85 7.26 5.65
C ASP A 85 0.45 6.59 6.16
N GLY A 86 1.36 6.25 5.22
CA GLY A 86 2.62 5.57 5.51
C GLY A 86 2.53 4.10 5.92
N LYS A 87 1.38 3.43 5.72
CA LYS A 87 1.14 2.02 6.11
C LYS A 87 0.69 1.16 4.93
N ILE A 88 1.11 -0.10 4.90
CA ILE A 88 0.60 -1.09 3.95
C ILE A 88 -0.85 -1.40 4.32
N THR A 89 -1.80 -0.95 3.49
CA THR A 89 -3.24 -1.16 3.69
C THR A 89 -3.82 -2.27 2.81
N GLU A 90 -3.16 -2.58 1.69
CA GLU A 90 -3.52 -3.70 0.82
C GLU A 90 -2.27 -4.47 0.40
N SER A 91 -2.42 -5.78 0.21
CA SER A 91 -1.39 -6.68 -0.33
C SER A 91 -2.08 -7.66 -1.28
N THR A 92 -1.60 -7.78 -2.51
CA THR A 92 -2.15 -8.65 -3.56
C THR A 92 -1.02 -9.41 -4.27
N PHE A 93 -0.45 -10.40 -3.58
CA PHE A 93 0.35 -11.48 -4.13
C PHE A 93 -0.57 -12.60 -4.65
N ASP A 94 -0.40 -12.98 -5.91
CA ASP A 94 -1.06 -14.14 -6.54
C ASP A 94 -0.14 -14.75 -7.61
N ASN A 95 -0.59 -15.81 -8.29
CA ASN A 95 -0.04 -16.19 -9.58
C ASN A 95 -1.13 -16.11 -10.66
N VAL A 96 -0.82 -15.51 -11.81
CA VAL A 96 -1.74 -15.41 -12.94
C VAL A 96 -1.29 -16.31 -14.09
N ASN A 97 -2.22 -16.82 -14.88
CA ASN A 97 -1.93 -17.57 -16.11
C ASN A 97 -2.05 -16.70 -17.37
N GLU A 98 -1.76 -17.25 -18.55
CA GLU A 98 -1.83 -16.54 -19.84
C GLU A 98 -3.20 -15.90 -20.14
N ALA A 99 -4.28 -16.37 -19.52
CA ALA A 99 -5.62 -15.81 -19.67
C ALA A 99 -5.95 -14.71 -18.63
N GLY A 100 -5.00 -14.38 -17.75
CA GLY A 100 -5.18 -13.41 -16.65
C GLY A 100 -6.02 -13.93 -15.48
N ALA A 101 -6.32 -15.24 -15.43
CA ALA A 101 -7.00 -15.83 -14.29
C ALA A 101 -6.02 -16.14 -13.15
N LYS A 102 -6.47 -15.97 -11.90
CA LYS A 102 -5.68 -16.13 -10.68
C LYS A 102 -5.62 -17.58 -10.20
N LYS A 103 -4.49 -17.97 -9.61
CA LYS A 103 -4.27 -19.30 -9.03
C LYS A 103 -5.05 -19.47 -7.73
N SER A 104 -5.24 -18.39 -6.96
CA SER A 104 -6.14 -18.36 -5.79
C SER A 104 -7.62 -18.65 -6.13
N GLU A 105 -8.05 -18.39 -7.37
CA GLU A 105 -9.41 -18.61 -7.86
C GLU A 105 -9.59 -19.97 -8.57
N ASP A 106 -8.50 -20.72 -8.81
CA ASP A 106 -8.54 -22.03 -9.47
C ASP A 106 -8.95 -23.15 -8.49
N ALA A 107 -10.26 -23.46 -8.49
CA ALA A 107 -10.84 -24.53 -7.69
C ALA A 107 -10.25 -25.93 -7.98
N ALA A 108 -9.74 -26.19 -9.19
CA ALA A 108 -9.13 -27.47 -9.54
C ALA A 108 -7.68 -27.55 -9.00
N TYR A 109 -6.93 -26.44 -9.02
CA TYR A 109 -5.63 -26.33 -8.36
C TYR A 109 -5.79 -26.46 -6.83
N GLN A 110 -6.80 -25.80 -6.25
CA GLN A 110 -7.17 -25.92 -4.83
C GLN A 110 -7.39 -27.37 -4.40
N GLU A 111 -8.30 -28.10 -5.05
CA GLU A 111 -8.57 -29.51 -4.73
C GLU A 111 -7.30 -30.37 -4.87
N ASN A 112 -6.54 -30.18 -5.97
CA ASN A 112 -5.34 -30.95 -6.24
C ASN A 112 -4.18 -30.68 -5.28
N MET A 113 -4.10 -29.49 -4.68
CA MET A 113 -3.05 -29.12 -3.75
C MET A 113 -3.41 -29.50 -2.31
N VAL A 114 -4.64 -29.22 -1.86
CA VAL A 114 -5.14 -29.62 -0.54
C VAL A 114 -5.03 -31.14 -0.35
N ALA A 115 -5.35 -31.93 -1.37
CA ALA A 115 -5.24 -33.39 -1.34
C ALA A 115 -3.80 -33.94 -1.20
N LYS A 116 -2.77 -33.10 -1.37
CA LYS A 116 -1.34 -33.48 -1.31
C LYS A 116 -0.56 -32.78 -0.19
N ALA A 117 -0.91 -31.53 0.12
CA ALA A 117 -0.18 -30.64 1.01
C ALA A 117 -1.00 -30.17 2.23
N GLY A 118 -2.31 -30.44 2.27
CA GLY A 118 -3.22 -29.99 3.33
C GLY A 118 -3.67 -28.52 3.24
N VAL A 119 -3.15 -27.77 2.26
CA VAL A 119 -3.44 -26.36 1.98
C VAL A 119 -3.47 -26.16 0.46
N GLY A 120 -4.16 -25.12 -0.03
CA GLY A 120 -4.12 -24.73 -1.44
C GLY A 120 -4.15 -23.21 -1.66
N PRO A 121 -4.11 -22.75 -2.93
CA PRO A 121 -4.03 -21.34 -3.29
C PRO A 121 -5.09 -20.43 -2.64
N ALA A 122 -6.32 -20.91 -2.50
CA ALA A 122 -7.41 -20.13 -1.89
C ALA A 122 -7.23 -19.92 -0.38
N ASP A 123 -6.32 -20.68 0.25
CA ASP A 123 -5.97 -20.53 1.66
C ASP A 123 -4.67 -19.72 1.83
N TYR A 124 -3.58 -20.12 1.15
CA TYR A 124 -2.25 -19.56 1.42
C TYR A 124 -2.02 -18.17 0.81
N PHE A 125 -2.62 -17.84 -0.35
CA PHE A 125 -2.48 -16.49 -0.92
C PHE A 125 -3.13 -15.44 0.02
N PRO A 126 -4.37 -15.59 0.50
CA PRO A 126 -4.92 -14.71 1.53
C PRO A 126 -4.10 -14.71 2.83
N GLN A 127 -3.57 -15.85 3.27
CA GLN A 127 -2.77 -15.92 4.51
C GLN A 127 -1.47 -15.11 4.41
N LEU A 128 -0.71 -15.21 3.32
CA LEU A 128 0.53 -14.44 3.12
C LEU A 128 0.26 -12.93 3.02
N ASN A 129 -0.78 -12.55 2.25
CA ASN A 129 -1.16 -11.15 2.09
C ASN A 129 -1.64 -10.50 3.40
N ASN A 130 -2.49 -11.21 4.17
CA ASN A 130 -2.95 -10.71 5.47
C ASN A 130 -1.78 -10.58 6.46
N GLN A 131 -0.85 -11.54 6.49
CA GLN A 131 0.32 -11.45 7.37
C GLN A 131 1.13 -10.17 7.14
N LEU A 132 1.42 -9.78 5.89
CA LEU A 132 2.17 -8.55 5.62
C LEU A 132 1.41 -7.28 6.05
N ILE A 133 0.07 -7.28 5.92
CA ILE A 133 -0.77 -6.18 6.41
C ILE A 133 -0.78 -6.14 7.95
N GLU A 134 -0.77 -7.29 8.62
CA GLU A 134 -0.75 -7.39 10.09
C GLU A 134 0.63 -7.10 10.70
N THR A 135 1.74 -7.51 10.07
CA THR A 135 3.11 -7.27 10.56
C THR A 135 3.65 -5.89 10.18
N GLN A 136 3.25 -5.35 9.01
CA GLN A 136 3.92 -4.24 8.32
C GLN A 136 5.41 -4.51 7.99
N ASP A 137 5.84 -5.77 8.08
CA ASP A 137 7.23 -6.22 7.95
C ASP A 137 7.30 -7.53 7.14
N PRO A 138 8.00 -7.56 5.99
CA PRO A 138 8.13 -8.76 5.16
C PRO A 138 9.05 -9.83 5.76
N GLU A 139 10.00 -9.48 6.63
CA GLU A 139 10.84 -10.47 7.32
C GLU A 139 10.04 -11.25 8.38
N ALA A 140 9.05 -10.60 9.02
CA ALA A 140 8.16 -11.21 10.01
C ALA A 140 7.02 -12.09 9.43
N VAL A 141 6.84 -12.17 8.11
CA VAL A 141 5.82 -13.05 7.51
C VAL A 141 6.24 -14.52 7.63
N GLU A 142 5.39 -15.37 8.20
CA GLU A 142 5.71 -16.79 8.43
C GLU A 142 5.37 -17.69 7.23
N VAL A 143 6.16 -18.76 7.09
CA VAL A 143 6.05 -19.71 5.98
C VAL A 143 4.82 -20.60 6.14
N VAL A 144 3.96 -20.63 5.12
CA VAL A 144 2.76 -21.48 5.13
C VAL A 144 3.16 -22.93 4.86
N THR A 145 2.95 -23.79 5.84
CA THR A 145 3.26 -25.23 5.73
C THR A 145 2.46 -25.87 4.60
N GLY A 146 3.16 -26.52 3.66
CA GLY A 146 2.56 -27.07 2.44
C GLY A 146 2.60 -26.12 1.23
N ALA A 147 2.88 -24.83 1.43
CA ALA A 147 3.05 -23.80 0.41
C ALA A 147 4.40 -23.07 0.54
N THR A 148 5.45 -23.79 0.96
CA THR A 148 6.78 -23.25 1.27
C THR A 148 7.35 -22.41 0.13
N HIS A 149 7.44 -22.95 -1.09
CA HIS A 149 7.99 -22.23 -2.25
C HIS A 149 7.28 -20.90 -2.52
N SER A 150 5.94 -20.85 -2.47
CA SER A 150 5.19 -19.58 -2.63
C SER A 150 5.37 -18.63 -1.45
N SER A 151 5.69 -19.14 -0.26
CA SER A 151 6.06 -18.31 0.89
C SER A 151 7.47 -17.74 0.71
N ASP A 152 8.41 -18.52 0.19
CA ASP A 152 9.78 -18.09 -0.09
C ASP A 152 9.78 -16.97 -1.16
N THR A 153 9.03 -17.15 -2.26
CA THR A 153 8.80 -16.10 -3.29
C THR A 153 8.17 -14.84 -2.70
N PHE A 154 7.20 -14.98 -1.80
CA PHE A 154 6.60 -13.82 -1.11
C PHE A 154 7.66 -13.05 -0.30
N LYS A 155 8.49 -13.75 0.46
CA LYS A 155 9.55 -13.14 1.29
C LYS A 155 10.72 -12.60 0.48
N GLU A 156 10.93 -13.08 -0.74
CA GLU A 156 11.89 -12.49 -1.69
C GLU A 156 11.36 -11.17 -2.29
N TYR A 157 10.08 -11.12 -2.67
CA TYR A 157 9.52 -10.00 -3.44
C TYR A 157 8.89 -8.90 -2.58
N ALA A 158 8.34 -9.20 -1.40
CA ALA A 158 7.78 -8.18 -0.51
C ALA A 158 8.81 -7.11 -0.07
N PRO A 159 10.07 -7.44 0.26
CA PRO A 159 11.10 -6.43 0.55
C PRO A 159 11.40 -5.50 -0.64
N MET A 160 11.28 -5.99 -1.88
CA MET A 160 11.48 -5.15 -3.08
C MET A 160 10.37 -4.11 -3.22
N LEU A 161 9.12 -4.51 -2.93
CA LEU A 161 7.97 -3.60 -2.91
C LEU A 161 8.04 -2.59 -1.76
N VAL A 162 8.51 -3.01 -0.57
CA VAL A 162 8.75 -2.11 0.56
C VAL A 162 9.84 -1.09 0.23
N ALA A 163 10.97 -1.51 -0.32
CA ALA A 163 12.05 -0.59 -0.74
C ALA A 163 11.60 0.40 -1.83
N ALA A 164 10.73 -0.04 -2.76
CA ALA A 164 10.10 0.86 -3.73
C ALA A 164 9.16 1.88 -3.05
N ALA A 165 8.44 1.47 -2.00
CA ALA A 165 7.60 2.36 -1.19
C ALA A 165 8.41 3.34 -0.34
N GLU A 166 9.54 2.95 0.24
CA GLU A 166 10.48 3.86 0.92
C GLU A 166 11.01 4.94 -0.04
N ALA A 167 11.35 4.54 -1.27
CA ALA A 167 11.84 5.43 -2.32
C ALA A 167 10.74 6.28 -2.98
N GLY A 168 9.49 5.85 -2.90
CA GLY A 168 8.36 6.45 -3.63
C GLY A 168 8.34 6.14 -5.13
N ASP A 169 9.05 5.09 -5.59
CA ASP A 169 9.11 4.72 -7.01
C ASP A 169 7.97 3.75 -7.37
N THR A 170 6.92 4.27 -7.99
CA THR A 170 5.77 3.46 -8.46
C THR A 170 6.00 2.81 -9.83
N THR A 171 7.25 2.71 -10.31
CA THR A 171 7.59 1.97 -11.53
C THR A 171 7.41 0.47 -11.29
N THR A 172 6.76 -0.23 -12.23
CA THR A 172 6.61 -1.70 -12.13
C THR A 172 7.98 -2.39 -12.13
N ILE A 173 8.25 -3.18 -11.09
CA ILE A 173 9.43 -4.03 -11.01
C ILE A 173 9.21 -5.26 -11.89
N GLU A 174 10.03 -5.46 -12.92
CA GLU A 174 10.01 -6.68 -13.74
C GLU A 174 11.08 -7.67 -13.25
N ILE A 175 10.67 -8.88 -12.86
CA ILE A 175 11.57 -9.97 -12.50
C ILE A 175 11.72 -10.93 -13.69
N ASP A 176 12.94 -11.05 -14.22
CA ASP A 176 13.29 -12.06 -15.23
C ASP A 176 13.55 -13.41 -14.52
N ASN A 177 12.46 -14.05 -14.12
CA ASN A 177 12.45 -15.26 -13.31
C ASN A 177 12.96 -16.49 -14.08
N VAL A 178 13.75 -17.32 -13.41
CA VAL A 178 14.26 -18.58 -13.95
C VAL A 178 13.12 -19.61 -14.03
N VAL A 179 12.89 -20.16 -15.22
CA VAL A 179 11.96 -21.27 -15.43
C VAL A 179 12.75 -22.59 -15.31
N GLU A 180 12.42 -23.40 -14.31
CA GLU A 180 12.98 -24.76 -14.14
C GLU A 180 12.11 -25.82 -14.85
N GLU A 181 12.75 -26.78 -15.52
CA GLU A 181 12.13 -27.89 -16.29
C GLU A 181 11.91 -29.18 -15.48
#